data_AF-A0A2V6UW91-F1
#
_entry.id   AF-A0A2V6UW91-F1
#
_cell.length_a   1.000
_cell.length_b   1.000
_cell.length_c   1.000
_cell.angle_alpha   90.00
_cell.angle_beta   90.00
_cell.angle_gamma   90.00
#
_symmetry.space_group_name_H-M   'P 1'
#
loop_
_entity.id
_entity.type
_entity.pdbx_description
1 polymer ?
#
loop_
_entity_poly.entity_id
_entity_poly.type
_entity_poly.pdbx_seq_one_letter_code
_entity_poly.pdbx_strand_id
1 'polypeptide(L)'
;MTRSDQDAPSAAELFDLLWESLADILGTAATATLLRRAIKRAASHTAWSEPPVVTRNGLEYEYRLPETWKQPGNDEALARFRVVAAELRVLLVELTGPVVVRRLGRLVPLRNRGIDFSNEEPT
;
A
#
# COMPACT_ATOMS: atom_id res chain seq x y z
N MET A 1 -21.91 -16.99 -0.17
CA MET A 1 -21.16 -15.82 -0.67
C MET A 1 -22.13 -14.67 -0.78
N THR A 2 -22.10 -13.79 0.20
CA THR A 2 -23.01 -12.64 0.34
C THR A 2 -22.63 -11.55 -0.65
N ARG A 3 -23.63 -10.94 -1.28
CA ARG A 3 -23.54 -9.88 -2.30
C ARG A 3 -22.66 -8.67 -1.89
N SER A 4 -22.35 -8.52 -0.61
CA SER A 4 -21.52 -7.44 -0.04
C SER A 4 -20.01 -7.54 -0.33
N ASP A 5 -19.48 -8.71 -0.68
CA ASP A 5 -18.03 -8.86 -0.94
C ASP A 5 -17.62 -8.38 -2.34
N GLN A 6 -18.57 -8.27 -3.28
CA GLN A 6 -18.33 -7.81 -4.65
C GLN A 6 -18.24 -6.28 -4.77
N ASP A 7 -18.81 -5.53 -3.83
CA ASP A 7 -18.73 -4.06 -3.79
C ASP A 7 -17.52 -3.55 -2.99
N ALA A 8 -16.71 -4.48 -2.47
CA ALA A 8 -15.65 -4.17 -1.55
C ALA A 8 -14.33 -3.94 -2.36
N PRO A 9 -13.63 -2.80 -2.20
CA PRO A 9 -12.49 -2.45 -3.03
C PRO A 9 -11.38 -3.48 -2.95
N SER A 10 -10.87 -3.89 -4.10
CA SER A 10 -9.76 -4.80 -4.30
C SER A 10 -8.44 -4.23 -3.73
N ALA A 11 -7.45 -5.10 -3.53
CA ALA A 11 -6.13 -4.65 -3.11
C ALA A 11 -5.49 -3.70 -4.14
N ALA A 12 -5.80 -3.88 -5.43
CA ALA A 12 -5.35 -3.00 -6.49
C ALA A 12 -5.90 -1.58 -6.37
N GLU A 13 -7.21 -1.43 -6.14
CA GLU A 13 -7.83 -0.10 -5.98
C GLU A 13 -7.30 0.63 -4.72
N LEU A 14 -7.04 -0.12 -3.65
CA LEU A 14 -6.47 0.46 -2.43
C LEU A 14 -4.99 0.82 -2.61
N PHE A 15 -4.22 0.05 -3.40
CA PHE A 15 -2.84 0.38 -3.74
C PHE A 15 -2.79 1.64 -4.62
N ASP A 16 -3.68 1.77 -5.60
CA ASP A 16 -3.80 2.95 -6.45
C ASP A 16 -4.10 4.20 -5.62
N LEU A 17 -5.10 4.12 -4.73
CA LEU A 17 -5.42 5.22 -3.80
C LEU A 17 -4.20 5.62 -2.94
N LEU A 18 -3.43 4.64 -2.45
CA LEU A 18 -2.21 4.91 -1.68
C LEU A 18 -1.14 5.58 -2.54
N TRP A 19 -0.93 5.09 -3.76
CA TRP A 19 0.03 5.66 -4.72
C TRP A 19 -0.29 7.12 -5.00
N GLU A 20 -1.52 7.43 -5.42
CA GLU A 20 -1.96 8.79 -5.75
C GLU A 20 -1.85 9.71 -4.52
N SER A 21 -2.31 9.25 -3.36
CA SER A 21 -2.22 10.01 -2.11
C SER A 21 -0.79 10.36 -1.72
N LEU A 22 0.16 9.44 -1.94
CA LEU A 22 1.58 9.68 -1.66
C LEU A 22 2.23 10.55 -2.72
N ALA A 23 1.89 10.34 -4.00
CA ALA A 23 2.39 11.13 -5.11
C ALA A 23 2.00 12.61 -4.94
N ASP A 24 0.79 12.89 -4.46
CA ASP A 24 0.32 14.24 -4.14
C ASP A 24 1.10 14.90 -2.98
N ILE A 25 1.61 14.11 -2.04
CA ILE A 25 2.29 14.63 -0.85
C ILE A 25 3.80 14.77 -1.07
N LEU A 26 4.41 13.77 -1.70
CA LEU A 26 5.86 13.58 -1.78
C LEU A 26 6.41 13.68 -3.21
N GLY A 27 5.54 13.69 -4.21
CA GLY A 27 5.91 13.48 -5.61
C GLY A 27 6.05 12.01 -5.98
N THR A 28 5.90 11.72 -7.27
CA THR A 28 5.93 10.35 -7.84
C THR A 28 7.29 9.66 -7.63
N ALA A 29 8.40 10.38 -7.73
CA ALA A 29 9.74 9.82 -7.58
C ALA A 29 10.02 9.30 -6.16
N ALA A 30 9.64 10.08 -5.13
CA ALA A 30 9.78 9.68 -3.74
C ALA A 30 8.84 8.52 -3.41
N THR A 31 7.58 8.62 -3.84
CA THR A 31 6.56 7.56 -3.70
C THR A 31 7.03 6.24 -4.29
N ALA A 32 7.50 6.26 -5.53
CA ALA A 32 8.01 5.07 -6.21
C ALA A 32 9.21 4.44 -5.48
N THR A 33 10.12 5.27 -4.97
CA THR A 33 11.31 4.81 -4.25
C THR A 33 10.95 4.17 -2.91
N LEU A 34 10.05 4.79 -2.15
CA LEU A 34 9.58 4.27 -0.88
C LEU A 34 8.80 2.98 -1.05
N LEU A 35 7.90 2.91 -2.03
CA LEU A 35 7.14 1.70 -2.33
C LEU A 35 8.05 0.57 -2.80
N ARG A 36 9.02 0.82 -3.70
CA ARG A 36 10.04 -0.19 -4.06
C ARG A 36 10.73 -0.77 -2.84
N ARG A 37 11.13 0.09 -1.90
CA ARG A 37 11.83 -0.33 -0.68
C ARG A 37 10.91 -1.10 0.26
N ALA A 38 9.68 -0.63 0.47
CA ALA A 38 8.68 -1.30 1.31
C ALA A 38 8.30 -2.68 0.76
N ILE A 39 8.04 -2.78 -0.56
CA ILE A 39 7.73 -4.04 -1.23
C ILE A 39 8.90 -5.02 -1.11
N LYS A 40 10.14 -4.54 -1.32
CA LYS A 40 11.34 -5.37 -1.17
C LYS A 40 11.49 -5.91 0.26
N ARG A 41 11.25 -5.07 1.27
CA ARG A 41 11.28 -5.51 2.69
C ARG A 41 10.16 -6.50 2.98
N ALA A 42 8.93 -6.24 2.54
CA ALA A 42 7.81 -7.15 2.71
C ALA A 42 8.08 -8.52 2.08
N ALA A 43 8.59 -8.54 0.84
CA ALA A 43 8.94 -9.75 0.12
C ALA A 43 10.09 -10.55 0.77
N SER A 44 10.98 -9.93 1.55
CA SER A 44 12.01 -10.68 2.28
C SER A 44 11.46 -11.45 3.49
N HIS A 45 10.30 -11.07 4.02
CA HIS A 45 9.69 -11.72 5.19
C HIS A 45 8.69 -12.83 4.82
N THR A 46 8.29 -12.93 3.55
CA THR A 46 7.25 -13.86 3.09
C THR A 46 7.65 -14.50 1.76
N ALA A 47 7.33 -15.79 1.56
CA ALA A 47 7.49 -16.44 0.26
C ALA A 47 6.48 -15.88 -0.76
N TRP A 48 6.85 -14.76 -1.39
CA TRP A 48 5.98 -14.03 -2.31
C TRP A 48 6.30 -14.44 -3.75
N SER A 49 5.40 -15.20 -4.38
CA SER A 49 5.59 -15.70 -5.75
C SER A 49 5.63 -14.58 -6.80
N GLU A 50 4.79 -13.56 -6.63
CA GLU A 50 4.68 -12.42 -7.55
C GLU A 50 4.41 -11.13 -6.76
N PRO A 51 5.45 -10.36 -6.39
CA PRO A 51 5.29 -9.08 -5.71
C PRO A 51 4.93 -7.94 -6.69
N PRO A 52 4.23 -6.89 -6.24
CA PRO A 52 4.10 -5.63 -6.96
C PRO A 52 5.46 -5.11 -7.43
N VAL A 53 5.50 -4.57 -8.63
CA VAL A 53 6.73 -4.03 -9.21
C VAL A 53 6.52 -2.57 -9.51
N VAL A 54 7.45 -1.72 -9.08
CA VAL A 54 7.44 -0.29 -9.39
C VAL A 54 8.66 0.04 -10.25
N THR A 55 8.42 0.41 -11.50
CA THR A 55 9.45 0.70 -12.51
C THR A 55 9.54 2.18 -12.81
N ARG A 56 10.65 2.58 -13.43
CA ARG A 56 10.80 3.91 -14.04
C ARG A 56 10.61 3.76 -15.55
N ASN A 57 9.69 4.52 -16.13
CA ASN A 57 9.45 4.61 -17.56
C ASN A 57 9.83 6.01 -18.04
N GLY A 58 11.08 6.18 -18.50
CA GLY A 58 11.62 7.50 -18.84
C GLY A 58 11.70 8.44 -17.63
N LEU A 59 10.90 9.51 -17.63
CA LEU A 59 10.78 10.45 -16.50
C LEU A 59 9.65 10.10 -15.54
N GLU A 60 8.79 9.15 -15.92
CA GLU A 60 7.63 8.75 -15.13
C GLU A 60 7.93 7.48 -14.33
N TYR A 61 7.10 7.26 -13.31
CA TYR A 61 7.14 6.05 -12.51
C TYR A 61 5.79 5.36 -12.61
N GLU A 62 5.83 4.05 -12.84
CA GLU A 62 4.67 3.21 -13.01
C GLU A 62 4.77 2.02 -12.08
N TYR A 63 3.64 1.39 -11.79
CA TYR A 63 3.58 0.17 -11.03
C TYR A 63 2.76 -0.90 -11.78
N ARG A 64 3.13 -2.17 -11.54
CA ARG A 64 2.37 -3.34 -11.98
C ARG A 64 2.03 -4.19 -10.78
N LEU A 65 0.76 -4.55 -10.67
CA LEU A 65 0.23 -5.37 -9.59
C LEU A 65 -0.07 -6.78 -10.10
N PRO A 66 0.03 -7.81 -9.25
CA PRO A 66 -0.40 -9.16 -9.60
C PRO A 66 -1.89 -9.17 -9.98
N GLU A 67 -2.29 -9.99 -10.94
CA GLU A 67 -3.70 -10.07 -11.36
C GLU A 67 -4.64 -10.48 -10.20
N THR A 68 -4.12 -11.27 -9.25
CA THR A 68 -4.83 -11.65 -8.03
C THR A 68 -5.22 -10.46 -7.16
N TRP A 69 -4.50 -9.33 -7.23
CA TRP A 69 -4.80 -8.12 -6.45
C TRP A 69 -6.02 -7.36 -6.99
N LYS A 70 -6.37 -7.56 -8.26
CA LYS A 70 -7.55 -6.95 -8.88
C LYS A 70 -8.83 -7.67 -8.52
N GLN A 71 -8.75 -8.86 -7.91
CA GLN A 71 -9.92 -9.64 -7.51
C GLN A 71 -10.53 -9.05 -6.23
N PRO A 72 -11.79 -8.58 -6.26
CA PRO A 72 -12.49 -8.15 -5.06
C PRO A 72 -12.59 -9.30 -4.04
N GLY A 73 -12.45 -8.97 -2.75
CA GLY A 73 -12.53 -9.96 -1.66
C GLY A 73 -11.34 -10.92 -1.56
N ASN A 74 -10.23 -10.69 -2.28
CA ASN A 74 -9.03 -11.51 -2.12
C ASN A 74 -8.27 -11.16 -0.82
N ASP A 75 -8.56 -11.92 0.24
CA ASP A 75 -7.97 -11.72 1.57
C ASP A 75 -6.45 -11.90 1.59
N GLU A 76 -5.90 -12.80 0.76
CA GLU A 76 -4.46 -12.99 0.67
C GLU A 76 -3.77 -11.75 0.06
N ALA A 77 -4.35 -11.18 -1.00
CA ALA A 77 -3.87 -9.94 -1.59
C ALA A 77 -3.92 -8.79 -0.59
N LEU A 78 -5.02 -8.67 0.18
CA LEU A 78 -5.14 -7.67 1.25
C LEU A 78 -4.12 -7.89 2.36
N ALA A 79 -3.90 -9.14 2.81
CA ALA A 79 -2.91 -9.45 3.83
C ALA A 79 -1.49 -9.06 3.38
N ARG A 80 -1.11 -9.39 2.15
CA ARG A 80 0.17 -8.97 1.55
C ARG A 80 0.27 -7.45 1.46
N PHE A 81 -0.81 -6.77 1.10
CA PHE A 81 -0.81 -5.31 1.05
C PHE A 81 -0.62 -4.68 2.44
N ARG A 82 -1.21 -5.25 3.51
CA ARG A 82 -0.98 -4.80 4.89
C ARG A 82 0.49 -4.92 5.29
N VAL A 83 1.19 -5.98 4.89
CA VAL A 83 2.64 -6.13 5.14
C VAL A 83 3.43 -5.03 4.44
N VAL A 84 3.11 -4.71 3.17
CA VAL A 84 3.74 -3.59 2.45
C VAL A 84 3.45 -2.26 3.15
N ALA A 85 2.22 -2.02 3.59
CA ALA A 85 1.84 -0.80 4.29
C ALA A 85 2.59 -0.63 5.62
N ALA A 86 2.79 -1.72 6.38
CA ALA A 86 3.56 -1.70 7.61
C ALA A 86 5.04 -1.32 7.37
N GLU A 87 5.68 -1.90 6.35
CA GLU A 87 7.05 -1.55 5.96
C GLU A 87 7.16 -0.11 5.46
N LEU A 88 6.17 0.34 4.70
CA LEU A 88 6.11 1.71 4.19
C LEU A 88 5.92 2.72 5.33
N ARG A 89 5.09 2.40 6.32
CA ARG A 89 4.87 3.22 7.50
C ARG A 89 6.17 3.51 8.24
N VAL A 90 7.01 2.49 8.46
CA VAL A 90 8.32 2.66 9.11
C VAL A 90 9.18 3.66 8.32
N LEU A 91 9.28 3.48 7.00
CA LEU A 91 10.05 4.37 6.13
C LEU A 91 9.53 5.81 6.13
N LEU A 92 8.20 5.98 6.11
CA LEU A 92 7.56 7.30 6.14
C LEU A 92 7.82 8.01 7.47
N VAL A 93 7.72 7.32 8.60
CA VAL A 93 8.01 7.90 9.92
C VAL A 93 9.47 8.31 10.03
N GLU A 94 10.40 7.45 9.59
CA GLU A 94 11.84 7.75 9.60
C GLU A 94 12.18 9.02 8.82
N LEU A 95 11.54 9.24 7.66
CA LEU A 95 11.90 10.34 6.74
C LEU A 95 11.09 11.61 6.94
N THR A 96 9.85 11.50 7.42
CA THR A 96 8.89 12.62 7.45
C THR A 96 8.31 12.88 8.83
N GLY A 97 8.74 12.11 9.84
CA GLY A 97 8.05 12.04 11.12
C GLY A 97 6.61 11.51 10.94
N PRO A 98 5.70 11.78 11.90
CA PRO A 98 4.36 11.22 11.87
C PRO A 98 3.42 11.89 10.86
N VAL A 99 3.86 12.92 10.13
CA VAL A 99 2.98 13.81 9.36
C VAL A 99 2.29 13.06 8.21
N VAL A 100 3.06 12.34 7.39
CA VAL A 100 2.50 11.63 6.23
C VAL A 100 1.62 10.46 6.68
N VAL A 101 2.07 9.70 7.67
CA VAL A 101 1.29 8.54 8.17
C VAL A 101 -0.02 8.96 8.85
N ARG A 102 -0.05 10.09 9.56
CA ARG A 102 -1.29 10.67 10.11
C ARG A 102 -2.25 11.11 8.99
N ARG A 103 -1.73 11.62 7.88
CA ARG A 103 -2.55 11.98 6.71
C ARG A 103 -3.12 10.74 6.03
N LEU A 104 -2.31 9.70 5.83
CA LEU A 104 -2.76 8.43 5.27
C LEU A 104 -3.78 7.72 6.17
N GLY A 105 -3.61 7.76 7.50
CA GLY A 105 -4.56 7.17 8.46
C GLY A 105 -5.97 7.77 8.42
N ARG A 106 -6.16 8.91 7.76
CA ARG A 106 -7.48 9.53 7.52
C ARG A 106 -8.19 8.97 6.29
N LEU A 107 -7.52 8.18 5.45
CA LEU A 107 -8.10 7.56 4.26
C LEU A 107 -9.01 6.40 4.69
N VAL A 108 -10.32 6.69 4.79
CA VAL A 108 -11.36 5.74 5.20
C VAL A 108 -11.30 4.41 4.43
N PRO A 109 -11.08 4.38 3.09
CA PRO A 109 -11.01 3.10 2.35
C PRO A 109 -9.88 2.18 2.84
N LEU A 110 -8.71 2.74 3.19
CA LEU A 110 -7.57 1.97 3.70
C LEU A 110 -7.85 1.44 5.11
N ARG A 111 -8.35 2.32 6.00
CA ARG A 111 -8.65 1.96 7.39
C ARG A 111 -9.72 0.89 7.50
N ASN A 112 -10.78 0.97 6.70
CA ASN A 112 -11.86 -0.02 6.69
C ASN A 112 -11.37 -1.43 6.28
N ARG A 113 -10.19 -1.53 5.68
CA ARG A 113 -9.57 -2.80 5.28
C ARG A 113 -8.40 -3.20 6.17
N GLY A 114 -8.20 -2.53 7.30
CA GLY A 114 -7.12 -2.81 8.25
C GLY A 114 -5.73 -2.44 7.71
N ILE A 115 -5.67 -1.54 6.73
CA ILE A 115 -4.40 -0.93 6.27
C ILE A 115 -4.19 0.29 7.14
N ASP A 116 -3.50 0.10 8.27
CA ASP A 116 -3.33 1.14 9.27
C ASP A 116 -1.93 1.77 9.20
N PHE A 117 -1.92 3.10 9.09
CA PHE A 117 -0.72 3.92 9.16
C PHE A 117 -0.62 4.66 10.51
N SER A 118 -1.70 4.69 11.29
CA SER A 118 -1.79 5.38 12.59
C SER A 118 -1.13 4.53 13.66
N ASN A 119 -0.31 5.15 14.52
CA ASN A 119 0.10 4.52 15.77
C ASN A 119 -1.01 4.79 16.79
N GLU A 120 -2.01 3.93 16.89
CA GLU A 120 -2.69 3.77 18.17
C GLU A 120 -2.38 2.36 18.62
N GLU A 121 -1.29 2.22 19.39
CA GLU A 121 -1.19 1.08 20.30
C GLU A 121 -2.49 1.09 21.13
N PRO A 122 -3.20 -0.04 21.26
CA PRO A 122 -4.30 -0.11 22.18
C PRO A 122 -3.73 0.18 23.57
N THR A 123 -4.09 1.34 24.12
CA THR A 123 -3.79 1.69 25.51
C THR A 123 -4.75 0.94 26.42
#